data_AF-A0AAC8QF65-F1
#
_entry.id   AF-A0AAC8QF65-F1
#
_cell.length_a   1.000
_cell.length_b   1.000
_cell.length_c   1.000
_cell.angle_alpha   90.00
_cell.angle_beta   90.00
_cell.angle_gamma   90.00
#
_symmetry.space_group_name_H-M   'P 1'
#
loop_
_entity.id
_entity.type
_entity.pdbx_description
1 polymer ?
#
loop_
_entity_poly.entity_id
_entity_poly.type
_entity_poly.pdbx_seq_one_letter_code
_entity_poly.pdbx_strand_id
1 'polypeptide(L)'
;MLPLRRFLALAASAAVLTACGRTPEPEPGTPGEQPQEQTDPCAPNGHLHREPTGDWCHCDRGHMASEQGLSCLPDPDYVPRDGFDFGDNGEHACWHVTHGPFALVTAAVDRLPRVDSFHTYYTVKLRPEGGQYVGTFNFKAYATGDFIAYVSDASVPLAVREGTKVLEVAATSPIPEALRDGVCQGGLVHMVGYELTDKVQYTVTFGPTPLPELGLVIEHLP
;
A
#
# COMPACT_ATOMS: atom_id res chain seq x y z
N MET A 1 68.92 -0.91 -9.26
CA MET A 1 69.65 0.01 -10.16
C MET A 1 68.65 1.04 -10.67
N LEU A 2 68.83 2.31 -10.29
CA LEU A 2 68.11 3.48 -10.82
C LEU A 2 68.70 3.92 -12.17
N PRO A 3 67.96 4.69 -12.99
CA PRO A 3 68.06 6.17 -12.97
C PRO A 3 66.64 6.79 -12.95
N LEU A 4 66.25 7.91 -12.31
CA LEU A 4 66.81 9.24 -11.99
C LEU A 4 67.44 10.02 -13.15
N ARG A 5 66.66 10.92 -13.80
CA ARG A 5 66.85 12.40 -13.75
C ARG A 5 66.11 13.19 -14.85
N ARG A 6 65.32 14.18 -14.36
CA ARG A 6 65.24 15.61 -14.77
C ARG A 6 64.62 15.94 -16.15
N PHE A 7 63.93 17.07 -16.42
CA PHE A 7 63.95 18.43 -15.87
C PHE A 7 62.55 19.09 -16.01
N LEU A 8 62.28 20.08 -15.15
CA LEU A 8 61.21 21.08 -15.29
C LEU A 8 61.35 21.90 -16.58
N ALA A 9 60.22 22.29 -17.18
CA ALA A 9 60.06 23.58 -17.84
C ALA A 9 58.66 24.14 -17.54
N LEU A 10 58.65 25.39 -17.08
CA LEU A 10 57.51 26.19 -16.68
C LEU A 10 56.87 26.88 -17.89
N ALA A 11 55.56 27.11 -17.73
CA ALA A 11 54.83 28.35 -18.03
C ALA A 11 53.95 28.46 -19.29
N ALA A 12 52.76 28.99 -18.96
CA ALA A 12 51.83 29.80 -19.73
C ALA A 12 50.95 29.07 -20.76
N SER A 13 49.63 29.02 -20.49
CA SER A 13 48.70 29.92 -21.19
C SER A 13 47.26 29.79 -20.69
N ALA A 14 46.61 30.96 -20.64
CA ALA A 14 45.17 31.22 -20.75
C ALA A 14 44.26 30.69 -19.62
N ALA A 15 44.02 31.58 -18.65
CA ALA A 15 42.77 31.60 -17.91
C ALA A 15 41.61 31.84 -18.89
N VAL A 16 40.80 30.82 -19.13
CA VAL A 16 39.50 30.99 -19.79
C VAL A 16 38.53 31.51 -18.75
N LEU A 17 38.19 32.79 -18.84
CA LEU A 17 37.03 33.38 -18.18
C LEU A 17 35.77 32.76 -18.81
N THR A 18 35.30 31.63 -18.30
CA THR A 18 33.92 31.23 -18.55
C THR A 18 33.03 32.14 -17.72
N ALA A 19 32.45 33.12 -18.41
CA ALA A 19 31.37 33.94 -17.92
C ALA A 19 30.29 33.04 -17.29
N CYS A 20 30.05 33.23 -15.99
CA CYS A 20 28.84 32.75 -15.35
C CYS A 20 27.67 33.47 -16.01
N GLY A 21 27.11 32.87 -17.06
CA GLY A 21 25.77 33.20 -17.50
C GLY A 21 24.85 32.94 -16.32
N ARG A 22 24.33 34.01 -15.70
CA ARG A 22 23.18 33.94 -14.81
C ARG A 22 22.12 33.11 -15.53
N THR A 23 21.73 31.99 -14.94
CA THR A 23 20.43 31.37 -15.21
C THR A 23 19.40 32.50 -15.14
N PRO A 24 18.51 32.65 -16.14
CA PRO A 24 17.41 33.58 -16.02
C PRO A 24 16.67 33.27 -14.73
N GLU A 25 16.56 34.27 -13.88
CA GLU A 25 15.66 34.25 -12.74
C GLU A 25 14.27 33.91 -13.29
N PRO A 26 13.57 32.88 -12.77
CA PRO A 26 12.22 32.58 -13.23
C PRO A 26 11.41 33.86 -13.08
N GLU A 27 10.78 34.31 -14.17
CA GLU A 27 9.96 35.51 -14.15
C GLU A 27 8.96 35.38 -13.00
N PRO A 28 8.78 36.43 -12.17
CA PRO A 28 7.75 36.41 -11.15
C PRO A 28 6.42 36.13 -11.84
N GLY A 29 5.84 34.97 -11.53
CA GLY A 29 4.55 34.57 -12.07
C GLY A 29 3.55 35.70 -11.90
N THR A 30 2.78 35.96 -12.95
CA THR A 30 1.73 36.98 -12.96
C THR A 30 0.87 36.84 -11.70
N PRO A 31 0.65 37.89 -10.89
CA PRO A 31 -0.24 37.82 -9.74
C PRO A 31 -1.67 37.53 -10.23
N GLY A 32 -2.04 36.25 -10.28
CA GLY A 32 -3.31 35.82 -10.87
C GLY A 32 -3.36 34.37 -11.36
N GLU A 33 -2.22 33.71 -11.61
CA GLU A 33 -2.22 32.26 -11.81
C GLU A 33 -2.33 31.57 -10.45
N GLN A 34 -3.57 31.35 -10.02
CA GLN A 34 -3.84 30.25 -9.10
C GLN A 34 -3.25 28.98 -9.75
N PRO A 35 -2.57 28.10 -8.98
CA PRO A 35 -2.18 26.80 -9.50
C PRO A 35 -3.41 26.20 -10.15
N GLN A 36 -3.39 25.97 -11.47
CA GLN A 36 -4.47 25.23 -12.09
C GLN A 36 -4.54 23.92 -11.31
N GLU A 37 -5.67 23.66 -10.64
CA GLU A 37 -5.97 22.34 -10.13
C GLU A 37 -5.84 21.41 -11.33
N GLN A 38 -4.74 20.68 -11.38
CA GLN A 38 -4.49 19.70 -12.41
C GLN A 38 -5.53 18.61 -12.15
N THR A 39 -6.64 18.69 -12.86
CA THR A 39 -7.76 17.75 -12.75
C THR A 39 -7.20 16.35 -12.95
N ASP A 40 -7.50 15.45 -12.02
CA ASP A 40 -7.06 14.07 -12.07
C ASP A 40 -7.53 13.44 -13.39
N PRO A 41 -6.61 13.09 -14.33
CA PRO A 41 -6.98 12.59 -15.64
C PRO A 41 -7.58 11.17 -15.59
N CYS A 42 -7.41 10.47 -14.47
CA CYS A 42 -7.99 9.16 -14.24
C CYS A 42 -9.46 9.24 -13.76
N ALA A 43 -9.88 10.41 -13.26
CA ALA A 43 -11.26 10.64 -12.85
C ALA A 43 -12.23 10.61 -14.05
N PRO A 44 -13.48 10.15 -13.87
CA PRO A 44 -14.13 9.79 -12.60
C PRO A 44 -13.95 8.32 -12.19
N ASN A 45 -13.31 7.49 -13.02
CA ASN A 45 -13.30 6.02 -12.85
C ASN A 45 -11.95 5.52 -12.31
N GLY A 46 -11.27 6.35 -11.52
CA GLY A 46 -9.95 6.08 -11.00
C GLY A 46 -9.28 7.35 -10.47
N HIS A 47 -8.05 7.19 -10.01
CA HIS A 47 -7.21 8.28 -9.54
C HIS A 47 -5.74 8.13 -9.95
N LEU A 48 -5.05 9.27 -10.00
CA LEU A 48 -3.66 9.38 -10.45
C LEU A 48 -2.68 9.04 -9.33
N HIS A 49 -1.79 8.08 -9.59
CA HIS A 49 -0.56 7.88 -8.85
C HIS A 49 0.59 8.61 -9.54
N ARG A 50 1.36 9.36 -8.75
CA ARG A 50 2.56 10.03 -9.23
C ARG A 50 3.79 9.33 -8.68
N GLU A 51 4.61 8.78 -9.57
CA GLU A 51 5.84 8.08 -9.21
C GLU A 51 7.05 8.61 -9.98
N PRO A 52 8.28 8.47 -9.44
CA PRO A 52 9.49 8.89 -10.14
C PRO A 52 9.68 8.24 -11.52
N THR A 53 9.13 7.06 -11.72
CA THR A 53 9.21 6.29 -12.98
C THR A 53 8.12 6.64 -13.98
N GLY A 54 7.17 7.49 -13.60
CA GLY A 54 6.04 7.87 -14.42
C GLY A 54 4.73 7.78 -13.63
N ASP A 55 3.80 8.65 -13.99
CA ASP A 55 2.45 8.63 -13.44
C ASP A 55 1.66 7.44 -14.02
N TRP A 56 0.69 6.94 -13.25
CA TRP A 56 -0.19 5.85 -13.69
C TRP A 56 -1.58 5.97 -13.06
N CYS A 57 -2.61 5.43 -13.72
CA CYS A 57 -3.98 5.43 -13.20
C CYS A 57 -4.28 4.15 -12.41
N HIS A 58 -4.70 4.32 -11.17
CA HIS A 58 -5.44 3.28 -10.45
C HIS A 58 -6.91 3.43 -10.83
N CYS A 59 -7.41 2.46 -11.61
CA CYS A 59 -8.79 2.48 -12.08
C CYS A 59 -9.72 1.74 -11.12
N ASP A 60 -10.91 2.31 -10.93
CA ASP A 60 -11.97 1.70 -10.14
C ASP A 60 -12.42 0.37 -10.75
N ARG A 61 -13.04 -0.49 -9.94
CA ARG A 61 -13.55 -1.78 -10.40
C ARG A 61 -14.43 -1.64 -11.65
N GLY A 62 -14.20 -2.54 -12.60
CA GLY A 62 -14.83 -2.51 -13.92
C GLY A 62 -14.19 -1.53 -14.90
N HIS A 63 -13.04 -0.95 -14.53
CA HIS A 63 -12.23 -0.14 -15.42
C HIS A 63 -10.77 -0.61 -15.39
N MET A 64 -10.08 -0.40 -16.51
CA MET A 64 -8.66 -0.70 -16.68
C MET A 64 -7.91 0.54 -17.18
N ALA A 65 -6.64 0.64 -16.83
CA ALA A 65 -5.78 1.72 -17.30
C ALA A 65 -5.63 1.63 -18.83
N SER A 66 -5.81 2.74 -19.53
CA SER A 66 -5.64 2.79 -20.98
C SER A 66 -4.17 2.57 -21.37
N GLU A 67 -3.92 1.84 -22.45
CA GLU A 67 -2.56 1.71 -23.02
C GLU A 67 -1.98 3.04 -23.53
N GLN A 68 -2.84 4.03 -23.81
CA GLN A 68 -2.51 5.25 -24.56
C GLN A 68 -2.48 6.52 -23.69
N GLY A 69 -2.34 6.39 -22.36
CA GLY A 69 -2.20 7.54 -21.47
C GLY A 69 -2.80 7.32 -20.09
N LEU A 70 -2.99 8.44 -19.37
CA LEU A 70 -3.59 8.47 -18.05
C LEU A 70 -5.11 8.56 -18.18
N SER A 71 -5.77 7.43 -18.37
CA SER A 71 -7.23 7.34 -18.33
C SER A 71 -7.70 5.95 -17.94
N CYS A 72 -8.92 5.86 -17.43
CA CYS A 72 -9.57 4.60 -17.05
C CYS A 72 -10.71 4.29 -18.01
N LEU A 73 -10.56 3.20 -18.77
CA LEU A 73 -11.54 2.72 -19.75
C LEU A 73 -12.35 1.59 -19.13
N PRO A 74 -13.64 1.43 -19.48
CA PRO A 74 -14.41 0.27 -19.08
C PRO A 74 -13.67 -1.02 -19.48
N ASP A 75 -13.50 -1.93 -18.53
CA ASP A 75 -12.91 -3.23 -18.76
C ASP A 75 -13.96 -4.10 -19.51
N PRO A 76 -13.69 -4.52 -20.77
CA PRO A 76 -14.64 -5.29 -21.56
C PRO A 76 -14.87 -6.70 -21.01
N ASP A 77 -13.95 -7.21 -20.19
CA ASP A 77 -14.01 -8.54 -19.59
C ASP A 77 -14.58 -8.50 -18.17
N TYR A 78 -14.87 -7.30 -17.64
CA TYR A 78 -15.48 -7.15 -16.33
C TYR A 78 -16.94 -7.62 -16.34
N VAL A 79 -17.20 -8.64 -15.55
CA VAL A 79 -18.55 -9.09 -15.22
C VAL A 79 -18.90 -8.56 -13.83
N PRO A 80 -19.87 -7.62 -13.72
CA PRO A 80 -20.37 -7.19 -12.42
C PRO A 80 -20.82 -8.40 -11.60
N ARG A 81 -20.35 -8.48 -10.37
CA ARG A 81 -20.78 -9.51 -9.41
C ARG A 81 -21.73 -8.87 -8.41
N ASP A 82 -22.80 -9.60 -8.07
CA ASP A 82 -23.68 -9.21 -6.97
C ASP A 82 -23.00 -9.59 -5.65
N GLY A 83 -22.46 -8.59 -4.96
CA GLY A 83 -21.82 -8.73 -3.65
C GLY A 83 -20.33 -9.09 -3.70
N PHE A 84 -19.78 -9.35 -2.52
CA PHE A 84 -18.38 -9.72 -2.31
C PHE A 84 -18.28 -11.22 -2.01
N ASP A 85 -17.41 -11.92 -2.72
CA ASP A 85 -17.18 -13.35 -2.51
C ASP A 85 -16.11 -13.53 -1.43
N PHE A 86 -16.40 -14.32 -0.39
CA PHE A 86 -15.41 -14.69 0.63
C PHE A 86 -14.67 -16.00 0.30
N GLY A 87 -14.87 -16.54 -0.91
CA GLY A 87 -14.19 -17.73 -1.41
C GLY A 87 -14.51 -18.95 -0.57
N ASP A 88 -13.49 -19.54 0.05
CA ASP A 88 -13.62 -20.70 0.93
C ASP A 88 -14.14 -20.37 2.34
N ASN A 89 -14.66 -19.16 2.54
CA ASN A 89 -15.16 -18.64 3.83
C ASN A 89 -14.12 -18.70 4.96
N GLY A 90 -12.84 -18.57 4.60
CA GLY A 90 -11.72 -18.51 5.53
C GLY A 90 -11.13 -19.86 5.91
N GLU A 91 -11.50 -20.96 5.25
CA GLU A 91 -10.91 -22.28 5.49
C GLU A 91 -9.38 -22.25 5.33
N HIS A 92 -8.87 -21.67 4.24
CA HIS A 92 -7.44 -21.55 3.98
C HIS A 92 -6.76 -20.58 4.96
N ALA A 93 -7.36 -19.43 5.26
CA ALA A 93 -6.82 -18.52 6.28
C ALA A 93 -6.73 -19.18 7.66
N CYS A 94 -7.74 -19.97 8.03
CA CYS A 94 -7.76 -20.77 9.24
C CYS A 94 -6.67 -21.83 9.27
N TRP A 95 -6.33 -22.43 8.12
CA TRP A 95 -5.22 -23.38 8.04
C TRP A 95 -3.89 -22.75 8.48
N HIS A 96 -3.65 -21.47 8.13
CA HIS A 96 -2.44 -20.75 8.55
C HIS A 96 -2.36 -20.47 10.05
N VAL A 97 -3.48 -20.44 10.77
CA VAL A 97 -3.50 -20.30 12.24
C VAL A 97 -2.75 -21.46 12.92
N THR A 98 -2.84 -22.66 12.35
CA THR A 98 -2.28 -23.89 12.93
C THR A 98 -0.98 -24.33 12.27
N HIS A 99 -0.77 -24.00 11.00
CA HIS A 99 0.37 -24.48 10.22
C HIS A 99 1.37 -23.39 9.82
N GLY A 100 1.00 -22.12 9.99
CA GLY A 100 1.80 -20.98 9.58
C GLY A 100 1.95 -20.90 8.05
N PRO A 101 3.01 -20.22 7.56
CA PRO A 101 4.05 -19.52 8.31
C PRO A 101 3.54 -18.49 9.35
N PHE A 102 4.31 -18.33 10.43
CA PHE A 102 4.00 -17.43 11.55
C PHE A 102 4.93 -16.23 11.57
N ALA A 103 4.38 -15.04 11.81
CA ALA A 103 5.17 -13.82 11.97
C ALA A 103 4.67 -12.99 13.15
N LEU A 104 5.62 -12.40 13.90
CA LEU A 104 5.32 -11.42 14.93
C LEU A 104 5.66 -10.03 14.40
N VAL A 105 4.70 -9.12 14.39
CA VAL A 105 4.88 -7.76 13.89
C VAL A 105 4.42 -6.77 14.96
N THR A 106 5.27 -5.80 15.30
CA THR A 106 4.99 -4.83 16.38
C THR A 106 4.83 -3.44 15.80
N ALA A 107 3.68 -2.81 16.05
CA ALA A 107 3.41 -1.43 15.70
C ALA A 107 4.48 -0.48 16.26
N ALA A 108 4.86 0.50 15.46
CA ALA A 108 5.86 1.49 15.83
C ALA A 108 5.42 2.89 15.41
N VAL A 109 6.03 3.92 15.98
CA VAL A 109 5.74 5.33 15.66
C VAL A 109 6.72 5.90 14.63
N ASP A 110 7.93 5.35 14.56
CA ASP A 110 9.05 5.81 13.75
C ASP A 110 9.16 5.08 12.39
N ARG A 111 8.42 3.98 12.23
CA ARG A 111 8.34 3.20 11.00
C ARG A 111 7.01 2.49 10.90
N LEU A 112 6.66 2.09 9.68
CA LEU A 112 5.50 1.25 9.39
C LEU A 112 5.98 -0.18 9.10
N PRO A 113 5.85 -1.12 10.05
CA PRO A 113 6.15 -2.52 9.81
C PRO A 113 5.23 -3.11 8.72
N ARG A 114 5.68 -4.17 8.05
CA ARG A 114 4.94 -4.80 6.94
C ARG A 114 4.09 -5.99 7.39
N VAL A 115 2.92 -6.15 6.76
CA VAL A 115 1.98 -7.27 6.95
C VAL A 115 1.51 -7.85 5.60
N ASP A 116 2.41 -7.96 4.64
CA ASP A 116 2.12 -8.30 3.23
C ASP A 116 2.84 -9.55 2.70
N SER A 117 3.40 -10.38 3.57
CA SER A 117 3.67 -11.78 3.26
C SER A 117 2.36 -12.56 3.20
N PHE A 118 2.21 -13.29 2.10
CA PHE A 118 1.15 -14.23 1.75
C PHE A 118 1.10 -15.42 2.69
N HIS A 119 -0.06 -16.06 2.82
CA HIS A 119 -0.18 -17.34 3.51
C HIS A 119 0.43 -17.31 4.92
N THR A 120 0.36 -16.16 5.59
CA THR A 120 1.09 -15.89 6.83
C THR A 120 0.11 -15.48 7.91
N TYR A 121 0.14 -16.21 9.03
CA TYR A 121 -0.54 -15.79 10.25
C TYR A 121 0.35 -14.84 11.05
N TYR A 122 -0.10 -13.60 11.16
CA TYR A 122 0.55 -12.57 11.95
C TYR A 122 -0.02 -12.52 13.37
N THR A 123 0.86 -12.53 14.36
CA THR A 123 0.57 -11.92 15.66
C THR A 123 0.97 -10.45 15.58
N VAL A 124 -0.01 -9.56 15.60
CA VAL A 124 0.18 -8.13 15.52
C VAL A 124 0.16 -7.54 16.93
N LYS A 125 1.28 -7.00 17.39
CA LYS A 125 1.38 -6.26 18.67
C LYS A 125 1.05 -4.80 18.42
N LEU A 126 0.06 -4.29 19.13
CA LEU A 126 -0.38 -2.91 19.04
C LEU A 126 0.33 -2.04 20.09
N ARG A 127 0.46 -0.75 19.80
CA ARG A 127 1.09 0.23 20.69
C ARG A 127 0.03 0.94 21.54
N PRO A 128 0.29 1.23 22.82
CA PRO A 128 -0.63 2.00 23.65
C PRO A 128 -0.72 3.45 23.15
N GLU A 129 -1.93 3.98 23.06
CA GLU A 129 -2.24 5.38 22.73
C GLU A 129 -3.56 5.79 23.41
N GLY A 130 -3.55 6.88 24.18
CA GLY A 130 -4.79 7.42 24.78
C GLY A 130 -5.56 6.46 25.70
N GLY A 131 -4.89 5.49 26.34
CA GLY A 131 -5.53 4.46 27.17
C GLY A 131 -6.17 3.31 26.38
N GLN A 132 -5.92 3.25 25.08
CA GLN A 132 -6.27 2.15 24.17
C GLN A 132 -5.01 1.66 23.46
N TYR A 133 -5.16 0.73 22.53
CA TYR A 133 -4.11 0.25 21.66
C TYR A 133 -4.45 0.53 20.19
N VAL A 134 -3.43 0.89 19.42
CA VAL A 134 -3.52 1.20 17.99
C VAL A 134 -2.35 0.59 17.25
N GLY A 135 -2.48 0.42 15.93
CA GLY A 135 -1.37 -0.04 15.09
C GLY A 135 -1.51 0.49 13.67
N THR A 136 -0.38 0.73 13.02
CA THR A 136 -0.32 1.18 11.62
C THR A 136 0.78 0.41 10.92
N PHE A 137 0.43 -0.19 9.78
CA PHE A 137 1.27 -1.14 9.06
C PHE A 137 1.26 -0.83 7.56
N ASN A 138 2.35 -1.17 6.89
CA ASN A 138 2.44 -1.16 5.44
C ASN A 138 1.92 -2.48 4.89
N PHE A 139 1.10 -2.39 3.84
CA PHE A 139 0.65 -3.53 3.06
C PHE A 139 0.82 -3.23 1.58
N LYS A 140 1.58 -4.05 0.85
CA LYS A 140 1.68 -3.94 -0.61
C LYS A 140 0.88 -5.06 -1.26
N ALA A 141 -0.17 -4.69 -2.00
CA ALA A 141 -0.91 -5.67 -2.79
C ALA A 141 -0.04 -6.20 -3.92
N TYR A 142 -0.20 -7.49 -4.22
CA TYR A 142 0.59 -8.23 -5.22
C TYR A 142 -0.22 -8.63 -6.46
N ALA A 143 -1.52 -8.37 -6.42
CA ALA A 143 -2.49 -8.64 -7.45
C ALA A 143 -3.59 -7.57 -7.32
N THR A 144 -4.31 -7.35 -8.42
CA THR A 144 -5.53 -6.54 -8.41
C THR A 144 -6.70 -7.48 -8.22
N GLY A 145 -7.59 -7.19 -7.26
CA GLY A 145 -8.76 -8.01 -6.99
C GLY A 145 -9.25 -7.91 -5.56
N ASP A 146 -9.97 -8.94 -5.15
CA ASP A 146 -10.60 -9.06 -3.84
C ASP A 146 -9.55 -9.53 -2.82
N PHE A 147 -9.34 -8.74 -1.76
CA PHE A 147 -8.52 -9.09 -0.61
C PHE A 147 -9.38 -9.22 0.64
N ILE A 148 -9.05 -10.17 1.49
CA ILE A 148 -9.75 -10.41 2.73
C ILE A 148 -8.77 -10.31 3.89
N ALA A 149 -9.05 -9.38 4.80
CA ALA A 149 -8.41 -9.34 6.10
C ALA A 149 -9.21 -10.19 7.09
N TYR A 150 -8.59 -11.27 7.56
CA TYR A 150 -9.12 -12.13 8.60
C TYR A 150 -8.56 -11.68 9.95
N VAL A 151 -9.42 -11.39 10.91
CA VAL A 151 -9.02 -10.86 12.23
C VAL A 151 -9.50 -11.76 13.37
N SER A 152 -8.70 -11.85 14.43
CA SER A 152 -9.00 -12.64 15.64
C SER A 152 -10.12 -12.05 16.51
N ASP A 153 -10.51 -10.80 16.29
CA ASP A 153 -11.56 -10.13 17.05
C ASP A 153 -12.34 -9.16 16.16
N ALA A 154 -13.66 -9.36 16.07
CA ALA A 154 -14.55 -8.56 15.22
C ALA A 154 -14.78 -7.14 15.74
N SER A 155 -14.45 -6.86 16.99
CA SER A 155 -14.61 -5.54 17.61
C SER A 155 -13.45 -4.59 17.33
N VAL A 156 -12.33 -5.08 16.79
CA VAL A 156 -11.17 -4.25 16.47
C VAL A 156 -11.47 -3.43 15.21
N PRO A 157 -11.49 -2.08 15.28
CA PRO A 157 -11.62 -1.27 14.09
C PRO A 157 -10.45 -1.52 13.14
N LEU A 158 -10.76 -1.80 11.88
CA LEU A 158 -9.82 -1.98 10.79
C LEU A 158 -10.11 -0.94 9.70
N ALA A 159 -9.07 -0.29 9.20
CA ALA A 159 -9.17 0.53 7.99
C ALA A 159 -7.95 0.31 7.10
N VAL A 160 -8.19 0.32 5.79
CA VAL A 160 -7.16 0.31 4.76
C VAL A 160 -7.17 1.67 4.07
N ARG A 161 -5.98 2.22 3.84
CA ARG A 161 -5.80 3.53 3.20
C ARG A 161 -4.85 3.43 2.03
N GLU A 162 -5.16 4.22 1.02
CA GLU A 162 -4.32 4.52 -0.11
C GLU A 162 -3.92 5.99 -0.06
N GLY A 163 -2.68 6.26 0.34
CA GLY A 163 -2.28 7.62 0.73
C GLY A 163 -3.18 8.15 1.84
N THR A 164 -3.94 9.22 1.54
CA THR A 164 -4.91 9.82 2.49
C THR A 164 -6.32 9.27 2.37
N LYS A 165 -6.66 8.58 1.26
CA LYS A 165 -7.99 8.03 0.98
C LYS A 165 -8.22 6.79 1.86
N VAL A 166 -9.30 6.78 2.63
CA VAL A 166 -9.77 5.55 3.30
C VAL A 166 -10.55 4.75 2.27
N LEU A 167 -10.24 3.46 2.16
CA LEU A 167 -11.00 2.57 1.30
C LEU A 167 -12.28 2.14 1.99
N GLU A 168 -13.35 2.06 1.20
CA GLU A 168 -14.61 1.49 1.64
C GLU A 168 -14.46 -0.02 1.84
N VAL A 169 -15.14 -0.53 2.87
CA VAL A 169 -15.22 -1.96 3.10
C VAL A 169 -16.23 -2.54 2.11
N ALA A 170 -15.79 -3.47 1.26
CA ALA A 170 -16.65 -4.08 0.26
C ALA A 170 -17.71 -5.00 0.90
N ALA A 171 -17.30 -5.78 1.90
CA ALA A 171 -18.20 -6.57 2.74
C ALA A 171 -17.53 -7.00 4.05
N THR A 172 -18.34 -7.49 4.97
CA THR A 172 -17.86 -8.16 6.19
C THR A 172 -18.66 -9.43 6.43
N SER A 173 -18.02 -10.46 7.00
CA SER A 173 -18.72 -11.69 7.39
C SER A 173 -18.00 -12.36 8.57
N PRO A 174 -18.72 -12.99 9.52
CA PRO A 174 -18.08 -13.86 10.50
C PRO A 174 -17.48 -15.10 9.82
N ILE A 175 -16.36 -15.61 10.34
CA ILE A 175 -15.90 -16.95 9.95
C ILE A 175 -16.92 -17.98 10.46
N PRO A 176 -17.36 -18.95 9.63
CA PRO A 176 -18.30 -19.99 10.03
C PRO A 176 -17.90 -20.70 11.33
N GLU A 177 -18.87 -20.97 12.22
CA GLU A 177 -18.59 -21.54 13.54
C GLU A 177 -17.86 -22.89 13.46
N ALA A 178 -18.24 -23.74 12.50
CA ALA A 178 -17.60 -25.03 12.26
C ALA A 178 -16.10 -24.92 11.93
N LEU A 179 -15.68 -23.83 11.26
CA LEU A 179 -14.26 -23.56 11.00
C LEU A 179 -13.58 -23.03 12.27
N ARG A 180 -14.22 -22.11 13.01
CA ARG A 180 -13.68 -21.54 14.25
C ARG A 180 -13.41 -22.58 15.34
N ASP A 181 -14.31 -23.54 15.48
CA ASP A 181 -14.19 -24.64 16.45
C ASP A 181 -13.29 -25.78 15.92
N GLY A 182 -13.09 -25.81 14.60
CA GLY A 182 -12.26 -26.76 13.87
C GLY A 182 -10.89 -26.21 13.53
N VAL A 183 -10.59 -26.01 12.24
CA VAL A 183 -9.25 -25.67 11.73
C VAL A 183 -8.73 -24.33 12.27
N CYS A 184 -9.61 -23.39 12.61
CA CYS A 184 -9.24 -22.07 13.10
C CYS A 184 -8.97 -22.00 14.60
N GLN A 185 -9.26 -23.05 15.40
CA GLN A 185 -9.35 -23.07 16.87
C GLN A 185 -9.17 -21.70 17.56
N GLY A 186 -10.20 -20.84 17.46
CA GLY A 186 -10.28 -19.54 18.13
C GLY A 186 -9.30 -18.44 17.66
N GLY A 187 -8.49 -18.69 16.62
CA GLY A 187 -7.44 -17.77 16.17
C GLY A 187 -7.91 -16.67 15.22
N LEU A 188 -8.92 -16.91 14.39
CA LEU A 188 -9.56 -15.92 13.52
C LEU A 188 -11.09 -16.04 13.63
N VAL A 189 -11.81 -14.92 13.59
CA VAL A 189 -13.27 -14.91 13.82
C VAL A 189 -14.06 -14.07 12.83
N HIS A 190 -13.42 -13.16 12.10
CA HIS A 190 -14.09 -12.19 11.24
C HIS A 190 -13.32 -11.92 9.96
N MET A 191 -14.03 -11.68 8.87
CA MET A 191 -13.52 -11.42 7.53
C MET A 191 -13.96 -10.04 7.08
N VAL A 192 -13.02 -9.24 6.59
CA VAL A 192 -13.27 -7.89 6.05
C VAL A 192 -12.72 -7.83 4.64
N GLY A 193 -13.61 -7.65 3.68
CA GLY A 193 -13.31 -7.61 2.25
C GLY A 193 -12.94 -6.20 1.77
N TYR A 194 -11.90 -6.12 0.96
CA TYR A 194 -11.43 -4.93 0.27
C TYR A 194 -11.14 -5.25 -1.19
N GLU A 195 -11.27 -4.24 -2.04
CA GLU A 195 -10.79 -4.30 -3.42
C GLU A 195 -9.47 -3.53 -3.49
N LEU A 196 -8.38 -4.22 -3.81
CA LEU A 196 -7.05 -3.63 -3.86
C LEU A 196 -6.43 -3.82 -5.25
N THR A 197 -5.47 -2.98 -5.57
CA THR A 197 -4.80 -2.92 -6.87
C THR A 197 -3.33 -3.30 -6.73
N ASP A 198 -2.85 -4.12 -7.67
CA ASP A 198 -1.48 -4.60 -7.71
C ASP A 198 -0.48 -3.45 -7.58
N LYS A 199 0.62 -3.71 -6.86
CA LYS A 199 1.75 -2.81 -6.59
C LYS A 199 1.43 -1.56 -5.77
N VAL A 200 0.16 -1.26 -5.47
CA VAL A 200 -0.18 -0.15 -4.58
C VAL A 200 0.30 -0.43 -3.17
N GLN A 201 0.93 0.60 -2.57
CA GLN A 201 1.28 0.61 -1.16
C GLN A 201 0.11 1.17 -0.35
N TYR A 202 -0.51 0.29 0.42
CA TYR A 202 -1.55 0.63 1.38
C TYR A 202 -1.00 0.79 2.79
N THR A 203 -1.74 1.54 3.59
CA THR A 203 -1.59 1.60 5.04
C THR A 203 -2.76 0.88 5.69
N VAL A 204 -2.49 -0.11 6.53
CA VAL A 204 -3.47 -0.85 7.32
C VAL A 204 -3.42 -0.35 8.76
N THR A 205 -4.55 0.09 9.30
CA THR A 205 -4.67 0.56 10.68
C THR A 205 -5.60 -0.31 11.49
N PHE A 206 -5.20 -0.60 12.72
CA PHE A 206 -6.01 -1.28 13.72
C PHE A 206 -6.22 -0.38 14.94
N GLY A 207 -7.39 -0.50 15.55
CA GLY A 207 -7.75 0.24 16.75
C GLY A 207 -8.37 1.62 16.46
N PRO A 208 -8.72 2.38 17.51
CA PRO A 208 -8.47 2.10 18.93
C PRO A 208 -9.20 0.84 19.44
N THR A 209 -8.52 0.03 20.26
CA THR A 209 -9.04 -1.21 20.86
C THR A 209 -8.46 -1.44 22.26
N PRO A 210 -9.15 -2.15 23.18
CA PRO A 210 -8.56 -2.56 24.46
C PRO A 210 -7.53 -3.68 24.33
N LEU A 211 -7.44 -4.34 23.17
CA LEU A 211 -6.55 -5.49 22.96
C LEU A 211 -5.12 -5.04 22.65
N PRO A 212 -4.09 -5.52 23.38
CA PRO A 212 -2.70 -5.20 23.08
C PRO A 212 -2.16 -5.95 21.86
N GLU A 213 -2.89 -6.95 21.37
CA GLU A 213 -2.51 -7.77 20.22
C GLU A 213 -3.74 -8.34 19.49
N LEU A 214 -3.55 -8.71 18.23
CA LEU A 214 -4.55 -9.41 17.42
C LEU A 214 -3.87 -10.40 16.47
N GLY A 215 -4.60 -11.47 16.11
CA GLY A 215 -4.27 -12.35 15.00
C GLY A 215 -4.76 -11.77 13.69
N LEU A 216 -3.93 -11.85 12.65
CA LEU A 216 -4.22 -11.31 11.32
C LEU A 216 -3.74 -12.26 10.23
N VAL A 217 -4.57 -12.45 9.21
CA VAL A 217 -4.19 -12.97 7.89
C VAL A 217 -4.75 -12.03 6.84
N ILE A 218 -4.01 -11.73 5.77
CA ILE A 218 -4.53 -10.98 4.61
C ILE A 218 -4.26 -11.82 3.36
N GLU A 219 -5.31 -12.26 2.68
CA GLU A 219 -5.22 -13.07 1.45
C GLU A 219 -5.89 -12.36 0.27
N HIS A 220 -5.46 -12.71 -0.94
CA HIS A 220 -6.15 -12.36 -2.19
C HIS A 220 -6.99 -13.56 -2.62
N LEU A 221 -8.20 -13.31 -3.10
CA LEU A 221 -8.99 -14.30 -3.80
C LEU A 221 -8.72 -14.21 -5.31
N PRO A 222 -8.18 -15.27 -5.93
CA PRO A 222 -7.96 -15.30 -7.37
C PRO A 222 -9.24 -15.35 -8.20
#